data_AF-A0A3S1BS21-F1
#
_entry.id   AF-A0A3S1BS21-F1
#
_cell.length_a   1.000
_cell.length_b   1.000
_cell.length_c   1.000
_cell.angle_alpha   90.00
_cell.angle_beta   90.00
_cell.angle_gamma   90.00
#
_symmetry.space_group_name_H-M   'P 1'
#
loop_
_entity.id
_entity.type
_entity.pdbx_description
1 polymer ?
#
loop_
_entity_poly.entity_id
_entity_poly.type
_entity_poly.pdbx_seq_one_letter_code
_entity_poly.pdbx_strand_id
1 'polypeptide(L)'
;MITNGFLIILLLLTIVKWVKYLLGRKRVLSSEQVNTALLDLLNQERGQQDPKHNNELNSSRRIPAPLGSLHKPMYAYEKLRVCTHCERYTVLHEPSCLFCGKGTLRPVHWKAEKLVRRSMRNELLLTLLVTLLAILFARGAEQIIIACVGGAAAIALLWLNQRKTLSPRTYGELVKLFTRNRQKIIDGLIKNLDTAVEVGNNKEHKRSYEMFREVATLVQNDHIRMLQIMQLQSFVLRSDMDLELEPLMLKHFDPHLAAYIGELAKVKRELIKDNALRYVTSYEDEILDMKDGLSILIGAAGAAVRKKRYVAIYARFMARYASKLPKERFLRLYRVISGHPEQEWGELADIVSRLYEEQYGMDPESQTSLTRGHSI
;
A
#
# COMPACT_ATOMS: atom_id res chain seq x y z
N MET A 1 -38.55 -49.45 23.30
CA MET A 1 -37.71 -48.52 24.10
C MET A 1 -36.29 -48.32 23.54
N ILE A 2 -35.69 -49.25 22.79
CA ILE A 2 -34.31 -49.15 22.28
C ILE A 2 -34.13 -48.08 21.17
N THR A 3 -35.19 -47.71 20.45
CA THR A 3 -35.15 -46.73 19.35
C THR A 3 -34.96 -45.28 19.80
N ASN A 4 -35.32 -44.93 21.04
CA ASN A 4 -35.17 -43.55 21.54
C ASN A 4 -33.71 -43.21 21.90
N GLY A 5 -32.92 -44.22 22.29
CA GLY A 5 -31.50 -44.02 22.60
C GLY A 5 -30.67 -43.62 21.38
N PHE A 6 -31.00 -44.18 20.20
CA PHE A 6 -30.25 -43.91 18.96
C PHE A 6 -30.42 -42.47 18.48
N LEU A 7 -31.61 -41.90 18.67
CA LEU A 7 -31.90 -40.51 18.29
C LEU A 7 -31.18 -39.51 19.19
N ILE A 8 -31.09 -39.79 20.49
CA ILE A 8 -30.36 -38.98 21.47
C ILE A 8 -28.85 -39.03 21.19
N ILE A 9 -28.32 -40.20 20.81
CA ILE A 9 -26.91 -40.34 20.44
C ILE A 9 -26.59 -39.56 19.15
N LEU A 10 -27.48 -39.55 18.16
CA LEU A 10 -27.35 -38.73 16.95
C LEU A 10 -27.41 -37.22 17.26
N LEU A 11 -28.28 -36.81 18.19
CA LEU A 11 -28.36 -35.43 18.69
C LEU A 11 -27.09 -35.03 19.45
N LEU A 12 -26.56 -35.90 20.31
CA LEU A 12 -25.30 -35.65 21.03
C LEU A 12 -24.10 -35.64 20.08
N LEU A 13 -24.05 -36.51 19.07
CA LEU A 13 -22.99 -36.53 18.07
C LEU A 13 -23.01 -35.29 17.16
N THR A 14 -24.20 -34.78 16.83
CA THR A 14 -24.35 -33.53 16.08
C THR A 14 -23.95 -32.33 16.94
N ILE A 15 -24.31 -32.31 18.22
CA ILE A 15 -23.86 -31.29 19.19
C ILE A 15 -22.33 -31.35 19.39
N VAL A 16 -21.73 -32.54 19.55
CA VAL A 16 -20.28 -32.71 19.73
C VAL A 16 -19.51 -32.34 18.45
N LYS A 17 -20.02 -32.68 17.25
CA LYS A 17 -19.46 -32.17 15.98
C LYS A 17 -19.56 -30.65 15.91
N TRP A 18 -20.67 -30.06 16.36
CA TRP A 18 -20.86 -28.62 16.43
C TRP A 18 -19.89 -27.94 17.41
N VAL A 19 -19.68 -28.53 18.59
CA VAL A 19 -18.75 -28.05 19.61
C VAL A 19 -17.31 -28.16 19.13
N LYS A 20 -16.92 -29.25 18.43
CA LYS A 20 -15.61 -29.36 17.77
C LYS A 20 -15.45 -28.39 16.59
N TYR A 21 -16.52 -28.08 15.87
CA TYR A 21 -16.50 -27.08 14.79
C TYR A 21 -16.40 -25.64 15.33
N LEU A 22 -16.96 -25.38 16.52
CA LEU A 22 -16.83 -24.12 17.26
C LEU A 22 -15.46 -23.97 17.95
N LEU A 23 -14.90 -25.05 18.50
CA LEU A 23 -13.59 -25.07 19.17
C LEU A 23 -12.43 -25.29 18.20
N GLY A 24 -12.70 -25.72 16.97
CA GLY A 24 -11.75 -25.87 15.86
C GLY A 24 -11.29 -24.53 15.30
N ARG A 25 -10.81 -23.66 16.17
CA ARG A 25 -10.14 -22.39 15.88
C ARG A 25 -8.79 -22.69 15.25
N LYS A 26 -8.77 -23.13 13.99
CA LYS A 26 -7.54 -23.10 13.19
C LYS A 26 -7.16 -21.65 12.97
N ARG A 27 -5.94 -21.33 13.41
CA ARG A 27 -5.27 -20.04 13.30
C ARG A 27 -5.61 -19.37 11.96
N VAL A 28 -6.23 -18.21 12.06
CA VAL A 28 -6.33 -17.25 10.96
C VAL A 28 -4.91 -17.01 10.49
N LEU A 29 -4.59 -17.43 9.27
CA LEU A 29 -3.33 -17.06 8.63
C LEU A 29 -3.26 -15.53 8.62
N SER A 30 -2.21 -15.01 9.24
CA SER A 30 -1.90 -13.58 9.30
C SER A 30 -1.91 -13.01 7.87
N SER A 31 -2.41 -11.80 7.69
CA SER A 31 -2.32 -11.04 6.43
C SER A 31 -0.90 -10.98 5.88
N GLU A 32 0.09 -11.12 6.76
CA GLU A 32 1.51 -11.22 6.47
C GLU A 32 1.87 -12.45 5.63
N GLN A 33 1.21 -13.60 5.84
CA GLN A 33 1.43 -14.83 5.05
C GLN A 33 0.84 -14.75 3.64
N VAL A 34 -0.21 -13.95 3.47
CA VAL A 34 -0.80 -13.68 2.15
C VAL A 34 0.11 -12.73 1.36
N ASN A 35 0.66 -11.71 2.03
CA ASN A 35 1.60 -10.78 1.41
C ASN A 35 2.93 -11.45 1.03
N THR A 36 3.50 -12.30 1.90
CA THR A 36 4.74 -13.02 1.58
C THR A 36 4.55 -14.01 0.44
N ALA A 37 3.46 -14.78 0.43
CA ALA A 37 3.15 -15.67 -0.69
C ALA A 37 3.00 -14.86 -2.00
N LEU A 38 2.24 -13.77 -2.00
CA LEU A 38 2.02 -12.96 -3.20
C LEU A 38 3.33 -12.35 -3.73
N LEU A 39 4.24 -11.95 -2.84
CA LEU A 39 5.59 -11.49 -3.18
C LEU A 39 6.48 -12.61 -3.75
N ASP A 40 6.45 -13.81 -3.19
CA ASP A 40 7.30 -14.94 -3.63
C ASP A 40 6.98 -15.38 -5.07
N LEU A 41 5.71 -15.41 -5.48
CA LEU A 41 5.36 -15.75 -6.87
C LEU A 41 5.66 -14.63 -7.87
N LEU A 42 5.48 -13.36 -7.48
CA LEU A 42 5.88 -12.24 -8.34
C LEU A 42 7.40 -12.09 -8.43
N ASN A 43 8.17 -12.67 -7.49
CA ASN A 43 9.62 -12.85 -7.62
C ASN A 43 9.95 -14.05 -8.53
N GLN A 44 9.16 -15.13 -8.51
CA GLN A 44 9.41 -16.35 -9.28
C GLN A 44 9.13 -16.21 -10.79
N GLU A 45 8.12 -15.44 -11.22
CA GLU A 45 7.90 -15.15 -12.65
C GLU A 45 8.90 -14.11 -13.23
N ARG A 46 9.75 -13.53 -12.36
CA ARG A 46 10.67 -12.44 -12.68
C ARG A 46 11.99 -12.89 -13.33
N GLY A 47 12.22 -14.19 -13.48
CA GLY A 47 13.43 -14.74 -14.09
C GLY A 47 13.48 -14.65 -15.63
N GLN A 48 12.48 -14.07 -16.30
CA GLN A 48 12.27 -14.35 -17.72
C GLN A 48 11.94 -13.15 -18.64
N GLN A 49 11.94 -11.90 -18.15
CA GLN A 49 11.73 -10.73 -19.01
C GLN A 49 12.98 -9.83 -19.07
N ASP A 50 13.57 -9.81 -20.26
CA ASP A 50 14.82 -9.15 -20.64
C ASP A 50 14.63 -7.61 -20.70
N PRO A 51 15.45 -6.79 -20.00
CA PRO A 51 15.22 -5.35 -19.82
C PRO A 51 15.52 -4.47 -21.05
N LYS A 52 15.54 -5.02 -22.26
CA LYS A 52 16.15 -4.38 -23.44
C LYS A 52 15.30 -3.35 -24.19
N HIS A 53 14.10 -2.97 -23.74
CA HIS A 53 13.19 -2.14 -24.57
C HIS A 53 12.81 -0.73 -24.09
N ASN A 54 13.44 -0.15 -23.07
CA ASN A 54 12.99 1.14 -22.51
C ASN A 54 13.99 2.31 -22.64
N ASN A 55 14.70 2.41 -23.75
CA ASN A 55 15.60 3.54 -24.04
C ASN A 55 15.08 4.40 -25.19
N GLU A 56 13.93 5.06 -25.04
CA GLU A 56 13.50 6.14 -25.95
C GLU A 56 12.28 6.92 -25.42
N LEU A 57 12.35 7.45 -24.19
CA LEU A 57 11.43 8.50 -23.73
C LEU A 57 12.21 9.81 -23.58
N ASN A 58 12.59 10.35 -24.75
CA ASN A 58 13.34 11.58 -24.86
C ASN A 58 12.41 12.81 -24.87
N SER A 59 12.57 13.64 -23.85
CA SER A 59 12.49 15.11 -23.87
C SER A 59 11.75 15.77 -25.05
N SER A 60 10.51 16.21 -24.83
CA SER A 60 10.10 17.60 -25.09
C SER A 60 8.60 17.79 -24.82
N ARG A 61 8.30 18.66 -23.83
CA ARG A 61 6.98 19.06 -23.28
C ARG A 61 6.59 18.34 -21.99
N ARG A 62 7.03 18.93 -20.87
CA ARG A 62 6.48 18.60 -19.55
C ARG A 62 5.07 19.19 -19.44
N ILE A 63 4.09 18.37 -19.08
CA ILE A 63 2.68 18.79 -19.03
C ILE A 63 2.33 19.25 -17.60
N PRO A 64 1.76 20.45 -17.42
CA PRO A 64 1.16 20.84 -16.14
C PRO A 64 -0.20 20.16 -16.01
N ALA A 65 -0.30 19.11 -15.19
CA ALA A 65 -1.55 18.41 -14.96
C ALA A 65 -1.76 18.14 -13.47
N PRO A 66 -2.91 18.51 -12.88
CA PRO A 66 -3.22 18.13 -11.50
C PRO A 66 -3.41 16.61 -11.43
N LEU A 67 -2.75 15.94 -10.49
CA LEU A 67 -2.99 14.53 -10.18
C LEU A 67 -4.27 14.38 -9.35
N GLY A 68 -5.06 13.33 -9.61
CA GLY A 68 -6.20 13.01 -8.75
C GLY A 68 -5.76 12.69 -7.31
N SER A 69 -6.64 12.89 -6.32
CA SER A 69 -6.36 12.49 -4.93
C SER A 69 -6.34 10.96 -4.81
N LEU A 70 -5.29 10.40 -4.17
CA LEU A 70 -5.25 8.96 -3.94
C LEU A 70 -6.13 8.60 -2.73
N HIS A 71 -7.24 7.91 -2.95
CA HIS A 71 -7.97 7.29 -1.85
C HIS A 71 -7.14 6.12 -1.28
N LYS A 72 -6.72 6.25 -0.01
CA LYS A 72 -5.99 5.23 0.74
C LYS A 72 -7.00 4.37 1.51
N PRO A 73 -7.34 3.16 1.03
CA PRO A 73 -8.27 2.28 1.72
C PRO A 73 -7.66 1.77 3.02
N MET A 74 -8.50 1.37 3.97
CA MET A 74 -8.04 0.76 5.22
C MET A 74 -7.37 -0.59 4.95
N TYR A 75 -7.84 -1.31 3.94
CA TYR A 75 -7.25 -2.57 3.51
C TYR A 75 -6.98 -2.58 2.01
N ALA A 76 -5.79 -3.05 1.61
CA ALA A 76 -5.35 -3.05 0.22
C ALA A 76 -6.32 -3.81 -0.71
N TYR A 77 -6.90 -4.93 -0.22
CA TYR A 77 -7.83 -5.75 -0.98
C TYR A 77 -9.14 -5.04 -1.37
N GLU A 78 -9.50 -3.92 -0.75
CA GLU A 78 -10.72 -3.17 -1.06
C GLU A 78 -10.68 -2.56 -2.47
N LYS A 79 -9.47 -2.30 -2.99
CA LYS A 79 -9.27 -1.85 -4.37
C LYS A 79 -9.44 -2.97 -5.39
N LEU A 80 -9.32 -4.23 -4.98
CA LEU A 80 -9.46 -5.35 -5.88
C LEU A 80 -10.95 -5.56 -6.23
N ARG A 81 -11.22 -5.66 -7.53
CA ARG A 81 -12.54 -5.90 -8.10
C ARG A 81 -12.53 -7.16 -8.93
N VAL A 82 -13.70 -7.77 -9.07
CA VAL A 82 -13.94 -8.94 -9.91
C VAL A 82 -15.08 -8.65 -10.88
N CYS A 83 -14.90 -9.01 -12.13
CA CYS A 83 -15.96 -8.95 -13.13
C CYS A 83 -16.98 -10.08 -12.88
N THR A 84 -18.27 -9.77 -12.89
CA THR A 84 -19.31 -10.81 -12.71
C THR A 84 -19.48 -11.73 -13.91
N HIS A 85 -18.96 -11.36 -15.09
CA HIS A 85 -19.09 -12.15 -16.31
C HIS A 85 -17.91 -13.08 -16.56
N CYS A 86 -16.68 -12.54 -16.63
CA CYS A 86 -15.48 -13.33 -16.93
C CYS A 86 -14.72 -13.79 -15.68
N GLU A 87 -15.15 -13.37 -14.48
CA GLU A 87 -14.49 -13.65 -13.20
C GLU A 87 -13.00 -13.25 -13.12
N ARG A 88 -12.52 -12.40 -14.04
CA ARG A 88 -11.19 -11.81 -13.98
C ARG A 88 -11.16 -10.68 -12.96
N TYR A 89 -9.97 -10.46 -12.41
CA TYR A 89 -9.72 -9.47 -11.38
C TYR A 89 -9.08 -8.22 -11.99
N THR A 90 -9.41 -7.06 -11.44
CA THR A 90 -8.77 -5.79 -11.80
C THR A 90 -8.71 -4.87 -10.59
N VAL A 91 -7.72 -4.00 -10.57
CA VAL A 91 -7.55 -2.94 -9.56
C VAL A 91 -8.02 -1.60 -10.11
N LEU A 92 -8.04 -1.48 -11.44
CA LEU A 92 -8.28 -0.22 -12.12
C LEU A 92 -9.74 0.19 -11.98
N HIS A 93 -9.97 1.48 -11.71
CA HIS A 93 -11.31 2.05 -11.64
C HIS A 93 -11.87 2.37 -13.03
N GLU A 94 -12.03 1.36 -13.86
CA GLU A 94 -12.66 1.53 -15.18
C GLU A 94 -14.14 1.16 -15.16
N PRO A 95 -14.97 1.82 -16.01
CA PRO A 95 -16.40 1.50 -16.09
C PRO A 95 -16.64 0.11 -16.71
N SER A 96 -15.69 -0.40 -17.51
CA SER A 96 -15.75 -1.67 -18.21
C SER A 96 -14.61 -2.59 -17.80
N CYS A 97 -14.84 -3.91 -17.91
CA CYS A 97 -13.79 -4.89 -17.68
C CYS A 97 -12.82 -4.94 -18.87
N LEU A 98 -11.52 -4.80 -18.60
CA LEU A 98 -10.44 -4.90 -19.60
C LEU A 98 -10.39 -6.21 -20.40
N PHE A 99 -11.00 -7.28 -19.89
CA PHE A 99 -10.99 -8.59 -20.54
C PHE A 99 -12.20 -8.85 -21.43
N CYS A 100 -13.38 -8.35 -21.06
CA CYS A 100 -14.64 -8.69 -21.74
C CYS A 100 -15.47 -7.47 -22.17
N GLY A 101 -15.01 -6.25 -21.87
CA GLY A 101 -15.69 -5.00 -22.18
C GLY A 101 -16.97 -4.72 -21.38
N LYS A 102 -17.43 -5.64 -20.52
CA LYS A 102 -18.71 -5.51 -19.79
C LYS A 102 -18.54 -4.71 -18.49
N GLY A 103 -19.51 -3.84 -18.18
CA GLY A 103 -19.45 -2.89 -17.06
C GLY A 103 -19.91 -3.40 -15.70
N THR A 104 -19.58 -4.63 -15.33
CA THR A 104 -20.04 -5.25 -14.08
C THR A 104 -18.89 -5.61 -13.14
N LEU A 105 -18.04 -4.62 -12.84
CA LEU A 105 -17.00 -4.77 -11.84
C LEU A 105 -17.60 -4.59 -10.44
N ARG A 106 -17.40 -5.59 -9.57
CA ARG A 106 -17.84 -5.56 -8.17
C ARG A 106 -16.62 -5.75 -7.25
N PRO A 107 -16.61 -5.14 -6.06
CA PRO A 107 -15.52 -5.34 -5.12
C PRO A 107 -15.46 -6.80 -4.67
N VAL A 108 -14.25 -7.32 -4.42
CA VAL A 108 -14.09 -8.76 -4.12
C VAL A 108 -14.77 -9.17 -2.81
N HIS A 109 -14.87 -8.27 -1.82
CA HIS A 109 -15.57 -8.54 -0.56
C HIS A 109 -17.03 -8.97 -0.78
N TRP A 110 -17.70 -8.42 -1.79
CA TRP A 110 -19.08 -8.77 -2.13
C TRP A 110 -19.20 -10.23 -2.58
N LYS A 111 -18.22 -10.73 -3.33
CA LYS A 111 -18.20 -12.13 -3.78
C LYS A 111 -18.00 -13.08 -2.59
N ALA A 112 -17.09 -12.73 -1.67
CA ALA A 112 -16.87 -13.49 -0.43
C ALA A 112 -18.15 -13.54 0.43
N GLU A 113 -18.77 -12.37 0.65
CA GLU A 113 -20.00 -12.27 1.44
C GLU A 113 -21.16 -13.07 0.82
N LYS A 114 -21.32 -13.00 -0.51
CA LYS A 114 -22.35 -13.76 -1.23
C LYS A 114 -22.16 -15.28 -1.05
N LEU A 115 -20.93 -15.77 -1.08
CA LEU A 115 -20.64 -17.19 -0.84
C LEU A 115 -20.95 -17.60 0.61
N VAL A 116 -20.56 -16.78 1.59
CA VAL A 116 -20.87 -17.04 3.00
C VAL A 116 -22.38 -17.01 3.25
N ARG A 117 -23.10 -16.01 2.74
CA ARG A 117 -24.56 -15.93 2.86
C ARG A 117 -25.26 -17.13 2.21
N ARG A 118 -24.75 -17.62 1.06
CA ARG A 118 -25.26 -18.84 0.41
C ARG A 118 -25.03 -20.07 1.28
N SER A 119 -23.83 -20.22 1.84
CA SER A 119 -23.51 -21.31 2.77
C SER A 119 -24.42 -21.28 4.01
N MET A 120 -24.64 -20.09 4.59
CA MET A 120 -25.52 -19.90 5.74
C MET A 120 -26.98 -20.25 5.44
N ARG A 121 -27.49 -19.87 4.27
CA ARG A 121 -28.83 -20.26 3.80
C ARG A 121 -28.95 -21.77 3.62
N ASN A 122 -27.93 -22.42 3.06
CA ASN A 122 -27.91 -23.87 2.91
C ASN A 122 -27.90 -24.59 4.25
N GLU A 123 -27.12 -24.11 5.23
CA GLU A 123 -27.13 -24.64 6.61
C GLU A 123 -28.54 -24.53 7.22
N LEU A 124 -29.21 -23.39 7.04
CA LEU A 124 -30.56 -23.15 7.58
C LEU A 124 -31.62 -24.04 6.91
N LEU A 125 -31.58 -24.17 5.58
CA LEU A 125 -32.45 -25.07 4.82
C LEU A 125 -32.23 -26.54 5.21
N LEU A 126 -30.98 -26.94 5.47
CA LEU A 126 -30.66 -28.29 5.92
C LEU A 126 -31.18 -28.56 7.33
N THR A 127 -31.05 -27.61 8.26
CA THR A 127 -31.68 -27.73 9.59
C THR A 127 -33.20 -27.82 9.48
N LEU A 128 -33.82 -27.00 8.63
CA LEU A 128 -35.27 -27.04 8.41
C LEU A 128 -35.72 -28.38 7.84
N LEU A 129 -35.00 -28.92 6.85
CA LEU A 129 -35.27 -30.25 6.29
C LEU A 129 -35.17 -31.36 7.35
N VAL A 130 -34.13 -31.34 8.19
CA VAL A 130 -33.95 -32.31 9.28
C VAL A 130 -35.08 -32.21 10.29
N THR A 131 -35.53 -30.99 10.63
CA THR A 131 -36.67 -30.80 11.55
C THR A 131 -37.99 -31.32 10.97
N LEU A 132 -38.24 -31.12 9.67
CA LEU A 132 -39.42 -31.66 9.00
C LEU A 132 -39.39 -33.18 8.95
N LEU A 133 -38.23 -33.79 8.67
CA LEU A 133 -38.06 -35.25 8.71
C LEU A 133 -38.29 -35.80 10.12
N ALA A 134 -37.79 -35.13 11.16
CA ALA A 134 -38.02 -35.54 12.55
C ALA A 134 -39.52 -35.53 12.92
N ILE A 135 -40.26 -34.52 12.44
CA ILE A 135 -41.72 -34.45 12.61
C ILE A 135 -42.43 -35.58 11.84
N LEU A 136 -42.00 -35.88 10.62
CA LEU A 136 -42.62 -36.91 9.78
C LEU A 136 -42.46 -38.32 10.38
N PHE A 137 -41.33 -38.60 11.03
CA PHE A 137 -41.07 -39.89 11.68
C PHE A 137 -41.57 -39.98 13.14
N ALA A 138 -42.16 -38.91 13.69
CA ALA A 138 -42.72 -38.91 15.03
C ALA A 138 -44.01 -39.75 15.08
N ARG A 139 -44.12 -40.64 16.07
CA ARG A 139 -45.26 -41.57 16.20
C ARG A 139 -46.39 -41.07 17.09
N GLY A 140 -46.15 -40.03 17.90
CA GLY A 140 -47.12 -39.51 18.86
C GLY A 140 -47.12 -37.99 18.93
N ALA A 141 -48.24 -37.42 19.38
CA ALA A 141 -48.42 -35.97 19.49
C ALA A 141 -47.35 -35.29 20.37
N GLU A 142 -46.95 -35.94 21.47
CA GLU A 142 -45.88 -35.43 22.34
C GLU A 142 -44.52 -35.34 21.60
N GLN A 143 -44.20 -36.33 20.77
CA GLN A 143 -42.96 -36.33 19.98
C GLN A 143 -42.96 -35.25 18.91
N ILE A 144 -44.11 -34.99 18.29
CA ILE A 144 -44.29 -33.91 17.32
C ILE A 144 -44.05 -32.55 17.98
N ILE A 145 -44.63 -32.31 19.16
CA ILE A 145 -44.45 -31.06 19.91
C ILE A 145 -42.97 -30.84 20.25
N ILE A 146 -42.30 -31.88 20.78
CA ILE A 146 -40.88 -31.81 21.13
C ILE A 146 -40.02 -31.54 19.89
N ALA A 147 -40.28 -32.22 18.77
CA ALA A 147 -39.54 -32.02 17.52
C ALA A 147 -39.73 -30.61 16.95
N CYS A 148 -40.95 -30.08 17.01
CA CYS A 148 -41.28 -28.74 16.54
C CYS A 148 -40.59 -27.66 17.38
N VAL A 149 -40.74 -27.71 18.71
CA VAL A 149 -40.13 -26.74 19.64
C VAL A 149 -38.60 -26.83 19.56
N GLY A 150 -38.04 -28.04 19.56
CA GLY A 150 -36.60 -28.26 19.43
C GLY A 150 -36.05 -27.75 18.10
N GLY A 151 -36.77 -27.97 17.00
CA GLY A 151 -36.40 -27.46 15.68
C GLY A 151 -36.42 -25.94 15.59
N ALA A 152 -37.47 -25.30 16.10
CA ALA A 152 -37.58 -23.85 16.16
C ALA A 152 -36.45 -23.23 17.01
N ALA A 153 -36.16 -23.81 18.18
CA ALA A 153 -35.06 -23.38 19.04
C ALA A 153 -33.70 -23.52 18.34
N ALA A 154 -33.46 -24.64 17.64
CA ALA A 154 -32.22 -24.86 16.88
C ALA A 154 -32.04 -23.85 15.75
N ILE A 155 -33.10 -23.55 14.98
CA ILE A 155 -33.09 -22.54 13.91
C ILE A 155 -32.79 -21.15 14.48
N ALA A 156 -33.45 -20.77 15.59
CA ALA A 156 -33.24 -19.48 16.24
C ALA A 156 -31.79 -19.32 16.73
N LEU A 157 -31.24 -20.35 17.38
CA LEU A 157 -29.87 -20.35 17.88
C LEU A 157 -28.84 -20.28 16.74
N LEU A 158 -29.08 -21.03 15.66
CA LEU A 158 -28.25 -21.02 14.46
C LEU A 158 -28.26 -19.64 13.79
N TRP A 159 -29.43 -19.01 13.67
CA TRP A 159 -29.57 -17.67 13.10
C TRP A 159 -28.83 -16.60 13.92
N LEU A 160 -28.94 -16.63 15.25
CA LEU A 160 -28.19 -15.73 16.14
C LEU A 160 -26.68 -15.92 16.00
N ASN A 161 -26.21 -17.17 15.91
CA ASN A 161 -24.80 -17.48 15.72
C ASN A 161 -24.29 -17.00 14.34
N GLN A 162 -25.09 -17.19 13.28
CA GLN A 162 -24.76 -16.72 11.93
C GLN A 162 -24.61 -15.20 11.87
N ARG A 163 -25.49 -14.44 12.55
CA ARG A 163 -25.35 -12.97 12.65
C ARG A 163 -24.04 -12.55 13.29
N LYS A 164 -23.63 -13.21 14.38
CA LYS A 164 -22.37 -12.89 15.08
C LYS A 164 -21.13 -13.31 14.28
N THR A 165 -21.22 -14.37 13.47
CA THR A 165 -20.07 -14.97 12.78
C THR A 165 -19.92 -14.55 11.32
N LEU A 166 -20.80 -13.71 10.78
CA LEU A 166 -20.77 -13.28 9.37
C LEU A 166 -19.45 -12.62 8.98
N SER A 167 -18.98 -11.63 9.75
CA SER A 167 -17.74 -10.91 9.45
C SER A 167 -16.51 -11.83 9.48
N PRO A 168 -16.26 -12.61 10.56
CA PRO A 168 -15.14 -13.57 10.60
C PRO A 168 -15.18 -14.62 9.48
N ARG A 169 -16.37 -15.17 9.16
CA ARG A 169 -16.53 -16.15 8.07
C ARG A 169 -16.26 -15.52 6.71
N THR A 170 -16.67 -14.26 6.51
CA THR A 170 -16.42 -13.52 5.26
C THR A 170 -14.93 -13.31 5.04
N TYR A 171 -14.18 -12.95 6.09
CA TYR A 171 -12.72 -12.85 6.01
C TYR A 171 -12.07 -14.21 5.68
N GLY A 172 -12.48 -15.28 6.37
CA GLY A 172 -11.96 -16.63 6.10
C GLY A 172 -12.23 -17.09 4.66
N GLU A 173 -13.41 -16.79 4.12
CA GLU A 173 -13.77 -17.11 2.74
C GLU A 173 -13.03 -16.23 1.73
N LEU A 174 -12.75 -14.97 2.07
CA LEU A 174 -11.92 -14.07 1.26
C LEU A 174 -10.50 -14.63 1.10
N VAL A 175 -9.89 -15.12 2.18
CA VAL A 175 -8.56 -15.76 2.13
C VAL A 175 -8.57 -17.00 1.24
N LYS A 176 -9.61 -17.84 1.34
CA LYS A 176 -9.76 -19.00 0.43
C LYS A 176 -9.93 -18.58 -1.02
N LEU A 177 -10.71 -17.52 -1.28
CA LEU A 177 -10.88 -16.98 -2.63
C LEU A 177 -9.55 -16.49 -3.20
N PHE A 178 -8.74 -15.79 -2.42
CA PHE A 178 -7.41 -15.36 -2.85
C PHE A 178 -6.47 -16.54 -3.10
N THR A 179 -6.50 -17.55 -2.23
CA THR A 179 -5.66 -18.74 -2.39
C THR A 179 -6.06 -19.52 -3.65
N ARG A 180 -7.37 -19.73 -3.86
CA ARG A 180 -7.91 -20.48 -5.00
C ARG A 180 -7.75 -19.75 -6.33
N ASN A 181 -7.94 -18.43 -6.34
CA ASN A 181 -7.92 -17.63 -7.55
C ASN A 181 -6.62 -16.84 -7.72
N ARG A 182 -5.56 -17.23 -7.03
CA ARG A 182 -4.26 -16.54 -7.01
C ARG A 182 -3.75 -16.24 -8.43
N GLN A 183 -3.70 -17.25 -9.29
CA GLN A 183 -3.23 -17.06 -10.66
C GLN A 183 -4.11 -16.08 -11.45
N LYS A 184 -5.44 -16.19 -11.33
CA LYS A 184 -6.36 -15.26 -11.99
C LYS A 184 -6.19 -13.81 -11.51
N ILE A 185 -5.79 -13.62 -10.25
CA ILE A 185 -5.48 -12.29 -9.69
C ILE A 185 -4.17 -11.78 -10.28
N ILE A 186 -3.13 -12.61 -10.33
CA ILE A 186 -1.83 -12.27 -10.92
C ILE A 186 -2.00 -11.89 -12.39
N ASP A 187 -2.65 -12.74 -13.20
CA ASP A 187 -2.94 -12.46 -14.61
C ASP A 187 -3.72 -11.14 -14.79
N GLY A 188 -4.65 -10.87 -13.88
CA GLY A 188 -5.43 -9.64 -13.87
C GLY A 188 -4.60 -8.39 -13.57
N LEU A 189 -3.62 -8.52 -12.67
CA LEU A 189 -2.68 -7.46 -12.32
C LEU A 189 -1.68 -7.19 -13.44
N ILE A 190 -1.13 -8.25 -14.05
CA ILE A 190 -0.25 -8.16 -15.22
C ILE A 190 -0.98 -7.42 -16.34
N LYS A 191 -2.22 -7.80 -16.65
CA LYS A 191 -2.99 -7.11 -17.69
C LYS A 191 -3.24 -5.63 -17.38
N ASN A 192 -3.49 -5.28 -16.11
CA ASN A 192 -3.61 -3.86 -15.71
C ASN A 192 -2.30 -3.10 -15.94
N LEU A 193 -1.14 -3.73 -15.68
CA LEU A 193 0.18 -3.14 -15.93
C LEU A 193 0.42 -2.96 -17.43
N ASP A 194 0.13 -3.96 -18.24
CA ASP A 194 0.26 -3.87 -19.71
C ASP A 194 -0.60 -2.73 -20.27
N THR A 195 -1.86 -2.64 -19.83
CA THR A 195 -2.74 -1.53 -20.20
C THR A 195 -2.21 -0.18 -19.74
N ALA A 196 -1.63 -0.09 -18.54
CA ALA A 196 -1.02 1.16 -18.07
C ALA A 196 0.19 1.58 -18.93
N VAL A 197 1.01 0.62 -19.39
CA VAL A 197 2.12 0.86 -20.32
C VAL A 197 1.59 1.33 -21.68
N GLU A 198 0.59 0.65 -22.25
CA GLU A 198 -0.06 1.02 -23.52
C GLU A 198 -0.60 2.46 -23.47
N VAL A 199 -1.29 2.83 -22.39
CA VAL A 199 -1.80 4.19 -22.17
C VAL A 199 -0.66 5.21 -22.07
N GLY A 200 0.46 4.85 -21.43
CA GLY A 200 1.65 5.71 -21.34
C GLY A 200 2.29 5.94 -22.71
N ASN A 201 2.39 4.90 -23.53
CA ASN A 201 2.91 4.97 -24.90
C ASN A 201 2.03 5.84 -25.82
N ASN A 202 0.72 5.88 -25.55
CA ASN A 202 -0.23 6.77 -26.24
C ASN A 202 -0.16 8.25 -25.78
N LYS A 203 0.90 8.65 -25.07
CA LYS A 203 1.14 10.01 -24.55
C LYS A 203 0.14 10.46 -23.47
N GLU A 204 -0.67 9.55 -22.93
CA GLU A 204 -1.55 9.79 -21.77
C GLU A 204 -0.80 9.50 -20.46
N HIS A 205 0.36 10.13 -20.27
CA HIS A 205 1.24 9.87 -19.12
C HIS A 205 0.52 10.02 -17.77
N LYS A 206 -0.38 11.00 -17.63
CA LYS A 206 -1.13 11.23 -16.37
C LYS A 206 -1.95 10.00 -16.00
N ARG A 207 -2.72 9.48 -16.96
CA ARG A 207 -3.59 8.32 -16.75
C ARG A 207 -2.77 7.07 -16.49
N SER A 208 -1.67 6.89 -17.23
CA SER A 208 -0.71 5.81 -17.00
C SER A 208 -0.15 5.83 -15.58
N TYR A 209 0.30 7.00 -15.10
CA TYR A 209 0.79 7.16 -13.73
C TYR A 209 -0.28 6.86 -12.67
N GLU A 210 -1.52 7.34 -12.87
CA GLU A 210 -2.64 7.04 -11.97
C GLU A 210 -2.94 5.53 -11.91
N MET A 211 -2.92 4.84 -13.05
CA MET A 211 -3.08 3.39 -13.13
C MET A 211 -1.96 2.65 -12.38
N PHE A 212 -0.69 3.03 -12.59
CA PHE A 212 0.41 2.43 -11.84
C PHE A 212 0.28 2.69 -10.33
N ARG A 213 -0.16 3.89 -9.94
CA ARG A 213 -0.39 4.24 -8.53
C ARG A 213 -1.51 3.40 -7.91
N GLU A 214 -2.54 3.06 -8.67
CA GLU A 214 -3.58 2.12 -8.23
C GLU A 214 -3.01 0.70 -8.05
N VAL A 215 -2.28 0.18 -9.03
CA VAL A 215 -1.66 -1.16 -8.94
C VAL A 215 -0.63 -1.25 -7.81
N ALA A 216 0.16 -0.19 -7.59
CA ALA A 216 1.19 -0.12 -6.55
C ALA A 216 0.63 -0.24 -5.12
N THR A 217 -0.68 -0.01 -4.93
CA THR A 217 -1.33 -0.23 -3.63
C THR A 217 -1.45 -1.71 -3.25
N LEU A 218 -1.46 -2.61 -4.24
CA LEU A 218 -1.48 -4.06 -4.02
C LEU A 218 -0.11 -4.69 -4.22
N VAL A 219 0.67 -4.21 -5.19
CA VAL A 219 1.95 -4.81 -5.58
C VAL A 219 3.06 -3.78 -5.46
N GLN A 220 3.94 -3.97 -4.47
CA GLN A 220 5.14 -3.15 -4.32
C GLN A 220 6.32 -3.88 -4.97
N ASN A 221 6.76 -3.38 -6.12
CA ASN A 221 7.90 -3.90 -6.87
C ASN A 221 8.74 -2.75 -7.40
N ASP A 222 10.07 -2.88 -7.31
CA ASP A 222 11.03 -1.89 -7.80
C ASP A 222 10.84 -1.61 -9.31
N HIS A 223 10.44 -2.60 -10.11
CA HIS A 223 10.12 -2.37 -11.52
C HIS A 223 8.90 -1.45 -11.71
N ILE A 224 7.82 -1.66 -10.95
CA ILE A 224 6.62 -0.81 -11.02
C ILE A 224 6.96 0.60 -10.53
N ARG A 225 7.77 0.72 -9.46
CA ARG A 225 8.26 2.00 -8.95
C ARG A 225 9.09 2.73 -10.02
N MET A 226 9.98 2.02 -10.72
CA MET A 226 10.77 2.59 -11.81
C MET A 226 9.87 3.12 -12.94
N LEU A 227 8.87 2.34 -13.37
CA LEU A 227 7.88 2.80 -14.36
C LEU A 227 7.12 4.05 -13.88
N GLN A 228 6.72 4.10 -12.61
CA GLN A 228 6.07 5.28 -12.03
C GLN A 228 6.99 6.51 -12.06
N ILE A 229 8.26 6.35 -11.70
CA ILE A 229 9.26 7.42 -11.72
C ILE A 229 9.51 7.91 -13.16
N MET A 230 9.60 7.01 -14.13
CA MET A 230 9.72 7.35 -15.54
C MET A 230 8.53 8.20 -16.01
N GLN A 231 7.29 7.82 -15.64
CA GLN A 231 6.12 8.64 -15.96
C GLN A 231 6.18 10.03 -15.27
N LEU A 232 6.70 10.11 -14.04
CA LEU A 232 6.77 11.37 -13.30
C LEU A 232 7.66 12.43 -13.96
N GLN A 233 8.68 12.01 -14.72
CA GLN A 233 9.56 12.93 -15.43
C GLN A 233 8.86 13.69 -16.57
N SER A 234 7.73 13.19 -17.06
CA SER A 234 6.91 13.84 -18.08
C SER A 234 6.08 15.02 -17.53
N PHE A 235 6.03 15.22 -16.21
CA PHE A 235 5.24 16.30 -15.60
C PHE A 235 6.10 17.46 -15.09
N VAL A 236 5.48 18.64 -15.05
CA VAL A 236 5.99 19.73 -14.20
C VAL A 236 5.45 19.51 -12.80
N LEU A 237 6.32 19.13 -11.87
CA LEU A 237 5.95 18.90 -10.48
C LEU A 237 5.58 20.22 -9.81
N ARG A 238 4.42 20.25 -9.15
CA ARG A 238 3.94 21.40 -8.37
C ARG A 238 3.56 20.95 -6.96
N SER A 239 3.59 21.87 -6.01
CA SER A 239 3.36 21.62 -4.59
C SER A 239 1.91 21.23 -4.24
N ASP A 240 0.95 21.61 -5.08
CA ASP A 240 -0.48 21.27 -4.98
C ASP A 240 -0.79 19.82 -5.39
N MET A 241 0.16 19.13 -6.01
CA MET A 241 0.01 17.74 -6.43
C MET A 241 0.17 16.77 -5.25
N ASP A 242 -0.55 15.64 -5.32
CA ASP A 242 -0.45 14.54 -4.36
C ASP A 242 0.81 13.69 -4.63
N LEU A 243 1.98 14.29 -4.36
CA LEU A 243 3.30 13.71 -4.56
C LEU A 243 3.68 12.81 -3.37
N GLU A 244 4.30 11.67 -3.67
CA GLU A 244 4.79 10.71 -2.69
C GLU A 244 6.21 10.27 -3.07
N LEU A 245 7.13 10.21 -2.10
CA LEU A 245 8.51 9.76 -2.33
C LEU A 245 8.80 8.39 -1.69
N GLU A 246 8.38 8.19 -0.43
CA GLU A 246 8.68 6.96 0.31
C GLU A 246 8.26 5.66 -0.41
N PRO A 247 7.05 5.55 -1.01
CA PRO A 247 6.65 4.32 -1.69
C PRO A 247 7.42 4.06 -2.99
N LEU A 248 8.07 5.10 -3.55
CA LEU A 248 8.81 5.07 -4.81
C LEU A 248 10.31 4.81 -4.60
N MET A 249 10.78 4.71 -3.35
CA MET A 249 12.19 4.45 -3.07
C MET A 249 12.62 3.10 -3.66
N LEU A 250 13.71 3.13 -4.42
CA LEU A 250 14.37 1.97 -5.01
C LEU A 250 15.56 1.53 -4.14
N LYS A 251 15.92 0.25 -4.22
CA LYS A 251 17.08 -0.29 -3.48
C LYS A 251 18.40 0.03 -4.18
N HIS A 252 18.40 -0.03 -5.51
CA HIS A 252 19.57 0.21 -6.34
C HIS A 252 19.55 1.64 -6.89
N PHE A 253 20.72 2.13 -7.30
CA PHE A 253 20.82 3.42 -7.95
C PHE A 253 20.01 3.43 -9.25
N ASP A 254 19.19 4.46 -9.38
CA ASP A 254 18.47 4.82 -10.58
C ASP A 254 18.57 6.33 -10.80
N PRO A 255 19.01 6.79 -12.00
CA PRO A 255 19.19 8.21 -12.28
C PRO A 255 17.85 8.96 -12.32
N HIS A 256 16.75 8.29 -12.67
CA HIS A 256 15.44 8.92 -12.73
C HIS A 256 14.91 9.23 -11.31
N LEU A 257 15.15 8.34 -10.35
CA LEU A 257 14.83 8.54 -8.93
C LEU A 257 15.65 9.69 -8.35
N ALA A 258 16.95 9.74 -8.62
CA ALA A 258 17.81 10.84 -8.16
C ALA A 258 17.34 12.19 -8.70
N ALA A 259 17.03 12.26 -10.00
CA ALA A 259 16.46 13.47 -10.62
C ALA A 259 15.12 13.86 -9.97
N TYR A 260 14.24 12.89 -9.71
CA TYR A 260 12.97 13.12 -9.04
C TYR A 260 13.15 13.68 -7.62
N ILE A 261 14.09 13.15 -6.84
CA ILE A 261 14.44 13.67 -5.50
C ILE A 261 14.91 15.13 -5.60
N GLY A 262 15.73 15.47 -6.59
CA GLY A 262 16.19 16.84 -6.82
C GLY A 262 15.06 17.83 -7.11
N GLU A 263 14.11 17.44 -7.96
CA GLU A 263 12.94 18.27 -8.25
C GLU A 263 12.02 18.40 -7.01
N LEU A 264 11.83 17.32 -6.25
CA LEU A 264 11.10 17.37 -4.97
C LEU A 264 11.78 18.28 -3.94
N ALA A 265 13.11 18.37 -3.92
CA ALA A 265 13.84 19.27 -3.04
C ALA A 265 13.58 20.75 -3.35
N LYS A 266 13.18 21.07 -4.58
CA LYS A 266 12.78 22.42 -4.98
C LYS A 266 11.33 22.70 -4.58
N VAL A 267 10.43 21.75 -4.85
CA VAL A 267 8.97 21.92 -4.75
C VAL A 267 8.42 21.59 -3.35
N LYS A 268 8.71 20.41 -2.81
CA LYS A 268 8.07 19.88 -1.59
C LYS A 268 9.09 19.14 -0.70
N ARG A 269 9.98 19.92 -0.09
CA ARG A 269 11.11 19.47 0.77
C ARG A 269 10.72 18.56 1.93
N GLU A 270 9.46 18.62 2.37
CA GLU A 270 8.93 17.77 3.45
C GLU A 270 8.79 16.30 3.11
N LEU A 271 8.76 15.95 1.83
CA LEU A 271 8.76 14.57 1.37
C LEU A 271 10.15 13.93 1.46
N ILE A 272 11.22 14.73 1.54
CA ILE A 272 12.59 14.23 1.72
C ILE A 272 12.78 13.84 3.18
N LYS A 273 12.70 12.54 3.42
CA LYS A 273 12.82 11.89 4.73
C LYS A 273 14.10 11.05 4.81
N ASP A 274 14.27 10.33 5.91
CA ASP A 274 15.46 9.54 6.22
C ASP A 274 15.86 8.59 5.09
N ASN A 275 14.92 7.81 4.54
CA ASN A 275 15.22 6.87 3.46
C ASN A 275 15.75 7.56 2.20
N ALA A 276 15.22 8.75 1.87
CA ALA A 276 15.68 9.53 0.72
C ALA A 276 17.08 10.10 0.95
N LEU A 277 17.35 10.62 2.15
CA LEU A 277 18.68 11.10 2.52
C LEU A 277 19.69 9.95 2.50
N ARG A 278 19.36 8.80 3.09
CA ARG A 278 20.20 7.61 3.05
C ARG A 278 20.52 7.19 1.61
N TYR A 279 19.51 7.10 0.75
CA TYR A 279 19.71 6.79 -0.66
C TYR A 279 20.68 7.78 -1.34
N VAL A 280 20.45 9.07 -1.16
CA VAL A 280 21.31 10.12 -1.74
C VAL A 280 22.74 10.08 -1.19
N THR A 281 22.91 9.73 0.09
CA THR A 281 24.25 9.63 0.70
C THR A 281 24.96 8.34 0.29
N SER A 282 24.23 7.25 0.07
CA SER A 282 24.79 5.97 -0.36
C SER A 282 25.25 5.97 -1.80
N TYR A 283 24.60 6.76 -2.66
CA TYR A 283 24.91 6.86 -4.09
C TYR A 283 25.41 8.27 -4.46
N GLU A 284 26.17 8.90 -3.56
CA GLU A 284 26.60 10.29 -3.73
C GLU A 284 27.48 10.48 -4.96
N ASP A 285 28.41 9.56 -5.20
CA ASP A 285 29.34 9.59 -6.33
C ASP A 285 28.60 9.43 -7.66
N GLU A 286 27.69 8.46 -7.75
CA GLU A 286 26.88 8.24 -8.95
C GLU A 286 25.93 9.41 -9.22
N ILE A 287 25.42 10.07 -8.17
CA ILE A 287 24.63 11.29 -8.34
C ILE A 287 25.51 12.43 -8.84
N LEU A 288 26.75 12.59 -8.36
CA LEU A 288 27.68 13.64 -8.81
C LEU A 288 28.01 13.53 -10.30
N ASP A 289 28.09 12.31 -10.83
CA ASP A 289 28.33 12.06 -12.26
C ASP A 289 27.14 12.47 -13.17
N MET A 290 25.96 12.72 -12.59
CA MET A 290 24.81 13.21 -13.33
C MET A 290 24.94 14.70 -13.69
N LYS A 291 24.36 15.10 -14.83
CA LYS A 291 24.37 16.49 -15.32
C LYS A 291 23.93 17.53 -14.26
N ASP A 292 22.90 17.22 -13.48
CA ASP A 292 22.36 18.08 -12.42
C ASP A 292 22.71 17.58 -11.01
N GLY A 293 23.67 16.66 -10.89
CA GLY A 293 24.03 15.93 -9.68
C GLY A 293 24.27 16.80 -8.46
N LEU A 294 25.16 17.79 -8.62
CA LEU A 294 25.49 18.74 -7.56
C LEU A 294 24.24 19.48 -7.04
N SER A 295 23.34 19.87 -7.94
CA SER A 295 22.11 20.59 -7.57
C SER A 295 21.14 19.70 -6.77
N ILE A 296 21.08 18.40 -7.11
CA ILE A 296 20.29 17.39 -6.39
C ILE A 296 20.81 17.26 -4.96
N LEU A 297 22.13 17.13 -4.79
CA LEU A 297 22.79 16.94 -3.49
C LEU A 297 22.63 18.17 -2.59
N ILE A 298 22.83 19.38 -3.13
CA ILE A 298 22.57 20.64 -2.42
C ILE A 298 21.08 20.74 -2.03
N GLY A 299 20.19 20.35 -2.93
CA GLY A 299 18.75 20.32 -2.69
C GLY A 299 18.38 19.41 -1.52
N ALA A 300 18.88 18.18 -1.52
CA ALA A 300 18.67 17.18 -0.49
C ALA A 300 19.26 17.62 0.86
N ALA A 301 20.51 18.11 0.87
CA ALA A 301 21.15 18.67 2.06
C ALA A 301 20.32 19.82 2.65
N GLY A 302 19.89 20.77 1.80
CA GLY A 302 19.06 21.89 2.23
C GLY A 302 17.66 21.48 2.73
N ALA A 303 17.11 20.35 2.26
CA ALA A 303 15.86 19.80 2.79
C ALA A 303 16.05 19.19 4.18
N ALA A 304 17.18 18.51 4.41
CA ALA A 304 17.52 17.86 5.67
C ALA A 304 17.74 18.86 6.83
N VAL A 305 18.23 20.07 6.56
CA VAL A 305 18.41 21.15 7.56
C VAL A 305 17.12 21.47 8.34
N ARG A 306 15.94 21.12 7.81
CA ARG A 306 14.67 21.35 8.50
C ARG A 306 14.55 20.64 9.84
N LYS A 307 15.21 19.49 10.02
CA LYS A 307 15.10 18.67 11.24
C LYS A 307 16.48 18.50 11.88
N LYS A 308 16.59 18.89 13.16
CA LYS A 308 17.80 18.70 14.00
C LYS A 308 18.36 17.28 13.91
N ARG A 309 17.49 16.28 14.03
CA ARG A 309 17.87 14.85 13.92
C ARG A 309 18.56 14.52 12.60
N TYR A 310 18.11 15.08 11.47
CA TYR A 310 18.73 14.80 10.18
C TYR A 310 20.10 15.49 10.05
N VAL A 311 20.24 16.70 10.61
CA VAL A 311 21.54 17.38 10.69
C VAL A 311 22.56 16.53 11.45
N ALA A 312 22.17 15.96 12.60
CA ALA A 312 23.05 15.12 13.39
C ALA A 312 23.46 13.81 12.67
N ILE A 313 22.48 13.09 12.09
CA ILE A 313 22.73 11.80 11.43
C ILE A 313 23.58 11.99 10.16
N TYR A 314 23.32 13.03 9.38
CA TYR A 314 23.95 13.26 8.08
C TYR A 314 24.98 14.40 8.14
N ALA A 315 25.65 14.61 9.27
CA ALA A 315 26.54 15.75 9.50
C ALA A 315 27.69 15.83 8.48
N ARG A 316 28.35 14.68 8.19
CA ARG A 316 29.44 14.60 7.20
C ARG A 316 28.98 14.94 5.79
N PHE A 317 27.78 14.49 5.42
CA PHE A 317 27.16 14.83 4.13
C PHE A 317 26.86 16.33 4.05
N MET A 318 26.27 16.91 5.10
CA MET A 318 26.00 18.35 5.13
C MET A 318 27.27 19.19 5.05
N ALA A 319 28.35 18.78 5.71
CA ALA A 319 29.61 19.50 5.72
C ALA A 319 30.16 19.74 4.31
N ARG A 320 30.05 18.73 3.42
CA ARG A 320 30.50 18.83 2.03
C ARG A 320 29.71 19.83 1.19
N TYR A 321 28.43 20.02 1.48
CA TYR A 321 27.54 20.89 0.69
C TYR A 321 27.17 22.21 1.39
N ALA A 322 27.60 22.41 2.63
CA ALA A 322 27.23 23.56 3.46
C ALA A 322 27.53 24.91 2.77
N SER A 323 28.71 25.04 2.16
CA SER A 323 29.14 26.27 1.45
C SER A 323 28.30 26.61 0.22
N LYS A 324 27.54 25.64 -0.31
CA LYS A 324 26.71 25.78 -1.51
C LYS A 324 25.22 25.89 -1.18
N LEU A 325 24.84 25.90 0.10
CA LEU A 325 23.46 26.06 0.52
C LEU A 325 22.97 27.50 0.27
N PRO A 326 21.70 27.70 -0.12
CA PRO A 326 21.11 29.03 -0.15
C PRO A 326 21.16 29.72 1.22
N LYS A 327 21.38 31.05 1.26
CA LYS A 327 21.56 31.87 2.48
C LYS A 327 20.58 31.50 3.61
N GLU A 328 19.29 31.48 3.32
CA GLU A 328 18.26 31.14 4.32
C GLU A 328 18.44 29.76 4.96
N ARG A 329 18.83 28.76 4.14
CA ARG A 329 19.02 27.38 4.60
C ARG A 329 20.32 27.26 5.38
N PHE A 330 21.37 27.92 4.93
CA PHE A 330 22.63 27.99 5.65
C PHE A 330 22.46 28.64 7.02
N LEU A 331 21.79 29.80 7.11
CA LEU A 331 21.52 30.47 8.39
C LEU A 331 20.64 29.63 9.33
N ARG A 332 19.76 28.79 8.78
CA ARG A 332 19.01 27.81 9.59
C ARG A 332 19.92 26.70 10.10
N LEU A 333 20.83 26.18 9.27
CA LEU A 333 21.81 25.18 9.68
C LEU A 333 22.70 25.72 10.81
N TYR A 334 23.23 26.94 10.64
CA TYR A 334 23.99 27.63 11.66
C TYR A 334 23.23 27.72 12.99
N ARG A 335 21.95 28.16 12.96
CA ARG A 335 21.09 28.21 14.17
C ARG A 335 20.88 26.86 14.83
N VAL A 336 20.73 25.79 14.05
CA VAL A 336 20.53 24.44 14.61
C VAL A 336 21.77 24.00 15.39
N ILE A 337 22.96 24.30 14.86
CA ILE A 337 24.25 23.95 15.47
C ILE A 337 24.53 24.84 16.68
N SER A 338 24.44 26.16 16.54
CA SER A 338 24.75 27.12 17.61
C SER A 338 23.76 27.08 18.77
N GLY A 339 22.50 26.70 18.52
CA GLY A 339 21.49 26.50 19.55
C GLY A 339 21.66 25.22 20.37
N HIS A 340 22.60 24.35 20.01
CA HIS A 340 22.81 23.04 20.65
C HIS A 340 24.30 22.67 20.70
N PRO A 341 25.12 23.47 21.39
CA PRO A 341 26.57 23.25 21.46
C PRO A 341 26.95 21.92 22.13
N GLU A 342 26.07 21.34 22.93
CA GLU A 342 26.28 20.07 23.66
C GLU A 342 26.28 18.83 22.76
N GLN A 343 25.79 18.95 21.52
CA GLN A 343 25.64 17.81 20.62
C GLN A 343 26.87 17.64 19.72
N GLU A 344 27.29 16.38 19.51
CA GLU A 344 28.40 16.05 18.63
C GLU A 344 28.01 16.27 17.16
N TRP A 345 28.38 17.42 16.61
CA TRP A 345 28.20 17.76 15.20
C TRP A 345 29.37 17.32 14.31
N GLY A 346 30.47 16.84 14.91
CA GLY A 346 31.73 16.55 14.23
C GLY A 346 32.30 17.79 13.52
N GLU A 347 32.95 17.58 12.38
CA GLU A 347 33.56 18.65 11.55
C GLU A 347 32.55 19.69 11.03
N LEU A 348 31.25 19.39 11.08
CA LEU A 348 30.21 20.28 10.57
C LEU A 348 30.15 21.61 11.33
N ALA A 349 30.35 21.58 12.65
CA ALA A 349 30.27 22.80 13.47
C ALA A 349 31.40 23.78 13.12
N ASP A 350 32.62 23.30 12.97
CA ASP A 350 33.79 24.12 12.63
C ASP A 350 33.65 24.69 11.22
N ILE A 351 33.24 23.87 10.25
CA ILE A 351 33.03 24.29 8.86
C ILE A 351 31.94 25.37 8.78
N VAL A 352 30.80 25.17 9.46
CA VAL A 352 29.67 26.11 9.41
C VAL A 352 29.99 27.42 10.13
N SER A 353 30.71 27.38 11.26
CA SER A 353 31.16 28.59 11.96
C SER A 353 32.12 29.41 11.11
N ARG A 354 33.14 28.78 10.52
CA ARG A 354 34.09 29.45 9.61
C ARG A 354 33.39 30.06 8.40
N LEU A 355 32.50 29.31 7.74
CA LEU A 355 31.74 29.80 6.60
C LEU A 355 30.82 30.97 6.97
N TYR A 356 30.26 30.97 8.19
CA TYR A 356 29.43 32.08 8.66
C TYR A 356 30.25 33.36 8.84
N GLU A 357 31.43 33.27 9.45
CA GLU A 357 32.34 34.40 9.63
C GLU A 357 32.80 34.96 8.27
N GLU A 358 33.20 34.08 7.35
CA GLU A 358 33.66 34.44 6.00
C GLU A 358 32.57 35.10 5.14
N GLN A 359 31.33 34.59 5.20
CA GLN A 359 30.27 34.99 4.26
C GLN A 359 29.24 35.98 4.82
N TYR A 360 29.04 36.02 6.14
CA TYR A 360 27.92 36.74 6.76
C TYR A 360 28.28 37.54 8.02
N GLY A 361 29.52 37.48 8.49
CA GLY A 361 29.98 38.13 9.72
C GLY A 361 29.83 39.66 9.72
N MET A 362 29.82 40.30 8.55
CA MET A 362 29.70 41.76 8.39
C MET A 362 28.33 42.24 7.87
N ASP A 363 27.35 41.35 7.67
CA ASP A 363 26.01 41.71 7.18
C ASP A 363 25.05 42.05 8.35
N PRO A 364 24.53 43.29 8.49
CA PRO A 364 23.57 43.62 9.56
C PRO A 364 22.21 42.89 9.42
N GLU A 365 21.81 42.47 8.21
CA GLU A 365 20.58 41.70 7.98
C GLU A 365 20.66 40.24 8.47
N SER A 366 21.86 39.63 8.46
CA SER A 366 22.05 38.26 8.93
C SER A 366 21.77 38.16 10.43
N GLN A 367 22.19 39.18 11.19
CA GLN A 367 21.98 39.30 12.63
C GLN A 367 20.49 39.43 13.02
N THR A 368 19.70 40.15 12.20
CA THR A 368 18.25 40.35 12.45
C THR A 368 17.43 39.07 12.21
N SER A 369 17.87 38.23 11.27
CA SER A 369 17.22 36.94 10.98
C SER A 369 17.46 35.87 12.06
N LEU A 370 18.53 36.03 12.86
CA LEU A 370 18.84 35.17 14.01
C LEU A 370 17.90 35.45 15.19
N THR A 371 17.52 36.71 15.41
CA THR A 371 16.69 37.15 16.54
C THR A 371 15.21 36.78 16.38
N ARG A 372 14.64 36.86 15.16
CA ARG A 372 13.22 36.51 14.92
C ARG A 372 12.91 35.01 15.08
N GLY A 373 13.91 34.14 15.07
CA GLY A 373 13.73 32.69 15.21
C GLY A 373 13.62 32.17 16.65
N HIS A 374 13.89 33.01 17.65
CA HIS A 374 13.85 32.66 19.08
C HIS A 374 12.47 32.88 19.74
N SER A 375 11.47 33.30 18.97
CA SER A 375 10.14 33.71 19.45
C SER A 375 8.99 32.74 19.11
N ILE A 376 9.28 31.48 18.78
CA ILE A 376 8.26 30.45 18.48
C ILE A 376 8.50 29.21 19.32
#